data_AF-A0A2H0MRZ2-F1
#
_entry.id   AF-A0A2H0MRZ2-F1
#
_cell.length_a   1.000
_cell.length_b   1.000
_cell.length_c   1.000
_cell.angle_alpha   90.00
_cell.angle_beta   90.00
_cell.angle_gamma   90.00
#
_symmetry.space_group_name_H-M   'P 1'
#
loop_
_entity.id
_entity.type
_entity.pdbx_description
1 polymer ?
#
loop_
_entity_poly.entity_id
_entity_poly.type
_entity_poly.pdbx_seq_one_letter_code
_entity_poly.pdbx_strand_id
1 'polypeptide(L)' 'MSKKFNENLLKALEASIEAAGICKQAMVDANDESCRAMYSAISKDCEKHIEMLRGEIELHKQQEKWDV' A
#
# COMPACT_ATOMS: atom_id res chain seq x y z
N MET A 1 -6.13 -8.51 -18.69
CA MET A 1 -6.73 -7.37 -17.94
C MET A 1 -6.53 -6.11 -18.79
N SER A 2 -7.28 -5.02 -18.59
CA SER A 2 -6.96 -3.80 -19.33
C SER A 2 -5.65 -3.20 -18.80
N LYS A 3 -4.82 -2.63 -19.69
CA LYS A 3 -3.62 -1.87 -19.32
C LYS A 3 -3.92 -0.85 -18.22
N LYS A 4 -5.06 -0.17 -18.35
CA LYS A 4 -5.49 0.84 -17.37
C LYS A 4 -5.73 0.29 -15.98
N PHE A 5 -6.25 -0.93 -15.87
CA PHE A 5 -6.45 -1.57 -14.57
C PHE A 5 -5.10 -1.91 -13.92
N ASN A 6 -4.15 -2.46 -14.68
CA ASN A 6 -2.81 -2.77 -14.17
C ASN A 6 -2.06 -1.50 -13.74
N GLU A 7 -2.17 -0.40 -14.50
CA GLU A 7 -1.65 0.91 -14.08
C GLU A 7 -2.27 1.37 -12.75
N ASN A 8 -3.57 1.15 -12.55
CA ASN A 8 -4.23 1.53 -11.30
C ASN A 8 -3.78 0.65 -10.12
N LEU A 9 -3.49 -0.64 -10.34
CA LEU A 9 -2.89 -1.50 -9.31
C LEU A 9 -1.52 -0.98 -8.87
N LEU A 10 -0.67 -0.56 -9.82
CA LEU A 10 0.63 0.04 -9.50
C LEU A 10 0.48 1.33 -8.70
N LYS A 11 -0.42 2.23 -9.13
CA LYS A 11 -0.68 3.49 -8.41
C LYS A 11 -1.20 3.25 -7.00
N ALA A 12 -2.10 2.27 -6.82
CA ALA A 12 -2.60 1.90 -5.51
C ALA A 12 -1.48 1.35 -4.61
N LEU A 13 -0.55 0.56 -5.18
CA LEU A 13 0.60 0.02 -4.46
C LEU A 13 1.54 1.15 -4.03
N GLU A 14 1.89 2.05 -4.94
CA GLU A 14 2.73 3.22 -4.67
C GLU A 14 2.12 4.10 -3.58
N ALA A 15 0.83 4.44 -3.69
CA ALA A 15 0.13 5.24 -2.69
C ALA A 15 0.09 4.55 -1.31
N SER A 16 -0.07 3.22 -1.27
CA SER A 16 -0.07 2.48 0.00
C SER A 16 1.32 2.47 0.65
N ILE A 17 2.39 2.34 -0.14
CA ILE A 17 3.77 2.42 0.34
C ILE A 17 4.08 3.82 0.87
N GLU A 18 3.69 4.87 0.14
CA GLU A 18 3.87 6.25 0.56
C GLU A 18 3.13 6.54 1.87
N ALA A 19 1.86 6.14 1.97
CA ALA A 19 1.06 6.31 3.18
C ALA A 19 1.66 5.60 4.40
N ALA A 20 2.17 4.37 4.22
CA ALA A 20 2.87 3.65 5.29
C ALA A 20 4.14 4.40 5.73
N GLY A 21 4.91 4.95 4.78
CA GLY A 21 6.08 5.78 5.06
C GLY A 21 5.74 7.03 5.87
N ILE A 22 4.68 7.75 5.48
CA ILE A 22 4.17 8.93 6.19
C ILE A 22 3.75 8.56 7.61
N CYS A 23 2.99 7.48 7.79
CA CYS A 23 2.55 7.03 9.12
C CYS A 23 3.74 6.67 10.01
N LYS A 24 4.77 6.03 9.45
CA LYS A 24 6.00 5.71 10.18
C LYS A 24 6.72 6.96 10.68
N GLN A 25 6.87 7.98 9.85
CA GLN A 25 7.46 9.25 10.26
C GLN A 25 6.58 9.98 11.29
N ALA A 26 5.27 10.02 11.06
CA ALA A 26 4.33 10.67 11.97
C ALA A 26 4.29 10.02 13.36
N MET A 27 4.53 8.70 13.48
CA MET A 27 4.70 8.03 14.77
C MET A 27 5.97 8.48 15.52
N VAL A 28 7.06 8.78 14.80
CA VAL A 28 8.30 9.30 15.39
C VAL A 28 8.09 10.73 15.90
N ASP A 29 7.36 11.54 15.13
CA ASP A 29 7.12 12.95 15.45
C ASP A 29 5.99 13.16 16.48
N ALA A 30 5.13 12.16 16.67
CA ALA A 30 4.00 12.23 17.60
C ALA A 30 4.48 12.35 19.06
N ASN A 31 3.97 13.38 19.75
CA ASN A 31 4.25 13.64 21.16
C ASN A 31 3.27 12.94 22.12
N ASP A 32 2.17 12.39 21.62
CA ASP A 32 1.15 11.68 22.40
C ASP A 32 0.93 10.24 21.93
N GLU A 33 0.57 9.37 22.88
CA GLU A 33 0.39 7.94 22.65
C GLU A 33 -0.86 7.63 21.81
N SER A 34 -1.93 8.42 21.92
CA SER A 34 -3.13 8.21 21.11
C SER A 34 -2.88 8.50 19.62
N CYS A 35 -2.09 9.53 19.30
CA CYS A 35 -1.65 9.82 17.94
C CYS A 35 -0.76 8.70 17.39
N ARG A 36 0.18 8.18 18.20
CA ARG A 36 1.00 7.02 17.80
C ARG A 36 0.15 5.79 17.51
N ALA A 37 -0.83 5.50 18.36
CA ALA A 37 -1.74 4.38 18.16
C ALA A 37 -2.56 4.52 16.86
N MET A 38 -3.06 5.72 16.58
CA MET A 38 -3.77 6.03 15.33
C MET A 38 -2.89 5.78 14.10
N TYR A 39 -1.69 6.37 14.04
CA TYR A 39 -0.78 6.16 12.90
C TYR A 39 -0.30 4.71 12.80
N SER A 40 -0.13 4.00 13.92
CA SER A 40 0.19 2.57 13.91
C SER A 40 -0.91 1.74 13.29
N ALA A 41 -2.18 2.03 13.61
CA ALA A 41 -3.33 1.33 13.01
C ALA A 41 -3.38 1.56 11.50
N ILE A 42 -3.25 2.82 11.04
CA ILE A 42 -3.23 3.16 9.61
C ILE A 42 -2.06 2.45 8.91
N SER A 43 -0.86 2.49 9.49
CA SER A 43 0.33 1.83 8.93
C SER A 43 0.12 0.33 8.74
N LYS A 44 -0.49 -0.36 9.71
CA LYS A 44 -0.79 -1.80 9.61
C LYS A 44 -1.78 -2.12 8.49
N ASP A 45 -2.76 -1.25 8.27
CA ASP A 45 -3.71 -1.46 7.18
C ASP A 45 -3.07 -1.15 5.81
N CYS A 46 -2.18 -0.15 5.72
CA CYS A 46 -1.36 0.06 4.53
C CYS A 46 -0.48 -1.17 4.22
N GLU A 47 0.15 -1.78 5.22
CA GLU A 47 0.96 -3.01 5.04
C GLU A 47 0.13 -4.16 4.48
N LYS A 48 -1.09 -4.38 4.98
CA LYS A 48 -2.02 -5.38 4.43
C LYS A 48 -2.38 -5.07 2.98
N HIS A 49 -2.70 -3.80 2.67
CA HIS A 49 -3.02 -3.40 1.29
C HIS A 49 -1.83 -3.62 0.35
N ILE A 50 -0.60 -3.33 0.78
CA ILE A 50 0.63 -3.58 0.00
C ILE A 50 0.76 -5.07 -0.32
N GLU A 51 0.55 -5.95 0.66
CA GLU A 51 0.62 -7.40 0.46
C GLU A 51 -0.44 -7.88 -0.54
N MET A 52 -1.69 -7.44 -0.38
CA MET A 52 -2.79 -7.76 -1.29
C MET A 52 -2.51 -7.30 -2.73
N LEU A 53 -2.05 -6.05 -2.89
CA LEU A 53 -1.76 -5.48 -4.21
C LEU A 53 -0.58 -6.18 -4.88
N ARG A 54 0.48 -6.53 -4.13
CA ARG A 54 1.60 -7.33 -4.66
C ARG A 54 1.14 -8.71 -5.09
N GLY A 55 0.28 -9.35 -4.30
CA GLY A 55 -0.31 -10.65 -4.64
C GLY A 55 -1.11 -10.60 -5.93
N GLU A 56 -1.95 -9.58 -6.10
CA GLU A 56 -2.77 -9.41 -7.32
C GLU A 56 -1.90 -9.13 -8.55
N ILE A 57 -0.88 -8.28 -8.43
CA ILE A 57 0.08 -8.01 -9.50
C ILE A 57 0.80 -9.30 -9.93
N GLU A 58 1.24 -10.11 -8.97
CA GLU A 58 1.91 -11.38 -9.26
C GLU A 58 0.97 -12.38 -9.94
N LEU A 59 -0.28 -12.47 -9.48
CA LEU A 59 -1.31 -13.29 -10.10
C LEU A 59 -1.60 -12.85 -11.54
N HIS A 60 -1.67 -11.54 -11.80
CA HIS A 60 -1.83 -11.01 -13.16
C HIS A 60 -0.65 -11.38 -14.08
N LYS A 61 0.58 -11.35 -13.57
CA LYS A 61 1.79 -11.75 -14.32
C LYS A 61 1.77 -13.23 -14.66
N GLN A 62 1.45 -14.09 -13.68
CA GLN A 62 1.36 -15.55 -13.88
C GLN A 62 0.26 -15.95 -14.86
N GLN A 63 -0.83 -15.18 -14.93
CA GLN A 63 -1.93 -15.42 -15.85
C GLN A 63 -1.73 -14.79 -17.24
N GLU A 64 -0.56 -14.23 -17.54
CA GLU A 64 -0.28 -13.48 -18.78
C GLU A 64 -1.27 -12.33 -19.02
N LYS A 65 -1.84 -11.79 -17.94
CA LYS A 65 -2.78 -10.66 -17.94
C LYS A 65 -2.11 -9.33 -17.60
N TRP A 66 -0.81 -9.35 -17.35
CA TRP A 66 0.01 -8.20 -17.02
C TRP A 66 0.51 -7.51 -18.28
N ASP A 67 -0.24 -6.51 -18.70
CA ASP A 67 0.14 -5.54 -19.73
C ASP A 67 0.20 -4.16 -19.07
N VAL A 68 1.37 -3.53 -19.09
CA VAL A 68 1.67 -2.21 -18.50
C VAL A 68 2.44 -1.37 -19.50
#